data_AF-A0A848FKZ4-F1
#
_entry.id   AF-A0A848FKZ4-F1
#
_cell.length_a   1.000
_cell.length_b   1.000
_cell.length_c   1.000
_cell.angle_alpha   90.00
_cell.angle_beta   90.00
_cell.angle_gamma   90.00
#
_symmetry.space_group_name_H-M   'P 1'
#
loop_
_entity.id
_entity.type
_entity.pdbx_description
1 polymer ?
#
loop_
_entity_poly.entity_id
_entity_poly.type
_entity_poly.pdbx_seq_one_letter_code
_entity_poly.pdbx_strand_id
1 'polypeptide(L)'
;MENGLREYSCFWNGKQIGTVSVVERDMWYIGARWLPLSEDAAETFEKMLASNTPQEILEDPGKAMKLELRRLTNPDKRIYCLAFSLADGILNLPFHPFISTRKEPPYAYPVSAR
;
A
#
# COMPACT_ATOMS: atom_id res chain seq x y z
N MET A 1 -24.29 12.07 2.35
CA MET A 1 -23.21 11.08 2.52
C MET A 1 -21.93 11.76 2.04
N GLU A 2 -21.07 12.17 2.96
CA GLU A 2 -19.78 12.76 2.59
C GLU A 2 -18.87 11.66 2.04
N ASN A 3 -18.82 11.50 0.71
CA ASN A 3 -17.70 10.84 0.06
C ASN A 3 -16.51 11.82 0.02
N GLY A 4 -16.09 12.29 1.20
CA GLY A 4 -14.84 13.02 1.34
C GLY A 4 -13.71 12.06 0.99
N LEU A 5 -12.93 12.39 -0.04
CA LEU A 5 -11.68 11.72 -0.34
C LEU A 5 -10.89 11.60 0.97
N ARG A 6 -10.60 10.37 1.39
CA ARG A 6 -9.86 10.14 2.64
C ARG A 6 -8.39 10.27 2.33
N GLU A 7 -7.77 11.31 2.87
CA GLU A 7 -6.35 11.59 2.67
C GLU A 7 -5.49 11.03 3.80
N TYR A 8 -4.33 10.51 3.43
CA TYR A 8 -3.36 9.94 4.35
C TYR A 8 -1.95 10.39 3.97
N SER A 9 -1.11 10.64 4.98
CA SER A 9 0.33 10.64 4.80
C SER A 9 0.81 9.20 4.63
N CYS A 10 1.67 8.97 3.65
CA CYS A 10 2.20 7.64 3.32
C CYS A 10 3.65 7.52 3.79
N PHE A 11 3.93 6.48 4.56
CA PHE A 11 5.25 6.21 5.11
C PHE A 11 5.79 4.86 4.63
N TRP A 12 7.08 4.84 4.29
CA TRP A 12 7.83 3.66 3.93
C TRP A 12 9.17 3.66 4.68
N ASN A 13 9.53 2.54 5.32
CA ASN A 13 10.72 2.41 6.17
C ASN A 13 10.84 3.55 7.22
N GLY A 14 9.71 3.98 7.79
CA GLY A 14 9.65 5.05 8.78
C GLY A 14 9.78 6.47 8.24
N LYS A 15 10.05 6.65 6.93
CA LYS A 15 10.12 7.95 6.27
C LYS A 15 8.82 8.26 5.55
N GLN A 16 8.38 9.52 5.59
CA GLN A 16 7.26 9.94 4.77
C GLN A 16 7.72 10.01 3.32
N ILE A 17 6.97 9.39 2.41
CA ILE A 17 7.31 9.35 0.99
C ILE A 17 6.29 10.09 0.12
N GLY A 18 5.15 10.48 0.69
CA GLY A 18 4.09 11.13 -0.07
C GLY A 18 2.79 11.25 0.70
N THR A 19 1.75 11.56 -0.05
CA THR A 19 0.36 11.52 0.39
C THR A 19 -0.46 10.65 -0.55
N VAL A 20 -1.51 10.04 0.00
CA VAL A 20 -2.48 9.27 -0.77
C VAL A 20 -3.89 9.78 -0.51
N SER A 21 -4.68 9.88 -1.58
CA SER A 21 -6.11 10.15 -1.50
C SER A 21 -6.85 8.90 -1.97
N VAL A 22 -7.61 8.26 -1.07
CA VAL A 22 -8.38 7.05 -1.41
C VAL A 22 -9.46 7.40 -2.43
N VAL A 23 -9.35 6.84 -3.63
CA VAL A 23 -10.30 7.02 -4.74
C VAL A 23 -11.35 5.92 -4.69
N GLU A 24 -10.93 4.70 -4.40
CA GLU A 24 -11.79 3.53 -4.28
C GLU A 24 -11.32 2.61 -3.16
N ARG A 25 -12.27 1.89 -2.55
CA ARG A 25 -11.99 0.89 -1.54
C ARG A 25 -13.06 -0.18 -1.56
N ASP A 26 -12.64 -1.43 -1.64
CA ASP A 26 -13.49 -2.59 -1.39
C ASP A 26 -13.00 -3.37 -0.15
N MET A 27 -13.45 -4.61 0.01
CA MET A 27 -13.06 -5.47 1.13
C MET A 27 -11.59 -5.91 1.10
N TRP A 28 -10.95 -5.84 -0.06
CA TRP A 28 -9.64 -6.43 -0.35
C TRP A 28 -8.60 -5.42 -0.84
N TYR A 29 -9.03 -4.32 -1.46
CA TYR A 29 -8.16 -3.37 -2.15
C TYR A 29 -8.54 -1.92 -1.83
N ILE A 30 -7.51 -1.09 -1.79
CA ILE A 30 -7.60 0.37 -1.78
C ILE A 30 -6.89 0.87 -3.03
N GLY A 31 -7.65 1.54 -3.91
CA GLY A 31 -7.11 2.33 -5.00
C GLY A 31 -6.92 3.76 -4.52
N ALA A 32 -5.66 4.21 -4.51
CA ALA A 32 -5.28 5.49 -3.93
C ALA A 32 -4.52 6.35 -4.94
N ARG A 33 -5.00 7.58 -5.16
CA ARG A 33 -4.23 8.57 -5.91
C ARG A 33 -2.98 8.91 -5.12
N TRP A 34 -1.83 8.74 -5.74
CA TRP A 34 -0.52 8.96 -5.17
C TRP A 34 0.00 10.35 -5.51
N LEU A 35 0.51 11.06 -4.51
CA LEU A 35 1.23 12.31 -4.68
C LEU A 35 2.57 12.20 -3.93
N PRO A 36 3.69 12.01 -4.66
CA PRO A 36 5.01 11.82 -4.05
C PRO A 36 5.51 13.12 -3.40
N LEU A 37 6.30 12.99 -2.34
CA LEU A 37 7.13 14.09 -1.85
C LEU A 37 8.38 14.21 -2.73
N SER A 38 8.92 15.43 -2.88
CA SER A 38 10.16 15.70 -3.59
C SER A 38 11.40 15.31 -2.76
N GLU A 39 11.50 14.04 -2.40
CA GLU A 39 12.60 13.48 -1.61
C GLU A 39 13.11 12.18 -2.23
N ASP A 40 14.41 11.88 -2.08
CA ASP A 40 15.07 10.67 -2.58
C ASP A 40 14.35 9.38 -2.18
N ALA A 41 13.70 9.38 -1.00
CA ALA A 41 12.96 8.23 -0.51
C ALA A 41 11.73 7.90 -1.36
N ALA A 42 11.03 8.91 -1.89
CA ALA A 42 9.86 8.72 -2.74
C ALA A 42 10.27 8.16 -4.11
N GLU A 43 11.34 8.72 -4.71
CA GLU A 43 11.88 8.19 -5.96
C GLU A 43 12.38 6.75 -5.83
N THR A 44 13.08 6.46 -4.72
CA THR A 44 13.59 5.11 -4.45
C THR A 44 12.43 4.14 -4.30
N PHE A 45 11.38 4.54 -3.57
CA PHE A 45 10.17 3.76 -3.43
C PHE A 45 9.54 3.45 -4.79
N GLU A 46 9.36 4.44 -5.67
CA GLU A 46 8.77 4.24 -6.99
C GLU A 46 9.61 3.31 -7.87
N LYS A 47 10.93 3.50 -7.90
CA LYS A 47 11.87 2.63 -8.64
C LYS A 47 11.78 1.18 -8.15
N MET A 48 11.74 0.97 -6.83
CA MET A 48 11.64 -0.36 -6.24
C MET A 48 10.25 -0.99 -6.46
N LEU A 49 9.18 -0.19 -6.42
CA LEU A 49 7.85 -0.69 -6.70
C LEU A 49 7.70 -1.11 -8.17
N ALA A 50 8.30 -0.36 -9.09
CA ALA A 50 8.32 -0.68 -10.52
C ALA A 50 9.19 -1.90 -10.85
N SER A 51 10.22 -2.18 -10.06
CA SER A 51 11.13 -3.31 -10.29
C SER A 51 10.57 -4.66 -9.83
N ASN A 52 9.55 -4.67 -8.96
CA ASN A 52 8.92 -5.90 -8.49
C ASN A 52 7.67 -6.18 -9.32
N THR A 53 7.63 -7.35 -9.96
CA THR A 53 6.41 -7.78 -10.65
C THR A 53 5.39 -8.32 -9.64
N PRO A 54 4.09 -8.22 -9.93
CA PRO A 54 3.06 -8.84 -9.08
C PRO A 54 3.31 -10.32 -8.85
N GLN A 55 3.81 -11.04 -9.86
CA GLN A 55 4.11 -12.47 -9.75
C GLN A 55 5.23 -12.76 -8.75
N GLU A 56 6.31 -11.97 -8.75
CA GLU A 56 7.39 -12.12 -7.76
C GLU A 56 6.92 -11.83 -6.34
N ILE A 57 5.97 -10.92 -6.15
CA ILE A 57 5.37 -10.63 -4.85
C ILE A 57 4.44 -11.78 -4.39
N LEU A 58 3.74 -12.42 -5.32
CA LEU A 58 2.92 -13.61 -5.01
C LEU A 58 3.79 -14.81 -4.60
N GLU A 59 4.93 -14.98 -5.26
CA GLU A 59 5.90 -16.05 -4.96
C GLU A 59 6.70 -15.79 -3.68
N ASP A 60 7.02 -14.53 -3.40
CA ASP A 60 7.67 -14.08 -2.18
C ASP A 60 7.01 -12.79 -1.63
N PRO A 61 6.02 -12.92 -0.72
CA PRO A 61 5.36 -11.78 -0.09
C PRO A 61 6.31 -10.85 0.69
N GLY A 62 7.54 -11.31 1.01
CA GLY A 62 8.58 -10.49 1.61
C GLY A 62 9.07 -9.35 0.71
N LYS A 63 8.90 -9.49 -0.61
CA LYS A 63 9.24 -8.46 -1.60
C LYS A 63 8.20 -7.33 -1.67
N ALA A 64 7.02 -7.52 -1.09
CA ALA A 64 5.99 -6.49 -1.06
C ALA A 64 6.46 -5.26 -0.26
N MET A 65 6.18 -4.06 -0.78
CA MET A 65 6.52 -2.82 -0.09
C MET A 65 5.52 -2.53 1.02
N LYS A 66 5.95 -2.64 2.28
CA LYS A 66 5.11 -2.34 3.45
C LYS A 66 4.96 -0.83 3.61
N LEU A 67 3.72 -0.36 3.58
CA LEU A 67 3.35 1.02 3.78
C LEU A 67 2.59 1.21 5.09
N GLU A 68 2.82 2.36 5.70
CA GLU A 68 2.04 2.86 6.83
C GLU A 68 1.30 4.14 6.38
N LEU A 69 -0.03 4.06 6.32
CA LEU A 69 -0.88 5.20 6.03
C LEU A 69 -1.37 5.82 7.35
N ARG A 70 -1.13 7.10 7.54
CA ARG A 70 -1.60 7.87 8.69
C ARG A 70 -2.64 8.87 8.25
N ARG A 71 -3.83 8.88 8.87
CA ARG A 71 -4.82 9.91 8.55
C ARG A 71 -4.29 11.29 8.90
N LEU A 72 -4.52 12.26 8.01
CA LEU A 72 -4.15 13.65 8.28
C LEU A 72 -4.89 14.22 9.50
N THR A 73 -6.14 13.83 9.72
CA THR A 73 -6.98 14.33 10.82
C THR A 73 -6.83 13.56 12.13
N ASN A 74 -6.22 12.36 12.11
CA ASN A 74 -6.00 11.54 13.30
C ASN A 74 -4.82 10.59 13.05
N PRO A 75 -3.58 11.05 13.27
CA PRO A 75 -2.38 10.28 12.93
C PRO A 75 -2.16 9.03 13.80
N ASP A 76 -2.84 8.94 14.95
CA ASP A 76 -2.79 7.75 15.82
C ASP A 76 -3.48 6.54 15.18
N LYS A 77 -4.42 6.77 14.26
CA LYS A 77 -5.06 5.71 13.47
C LYS A 77 -4.22 5.39 12.24
N ARG A 78 -3.37 4.38 12.39
CA ARG A 78 -2.49 3.84 11.34
C ARG A 78 -3.17 2.70 10.59
N ILE A 79 -2.98 2.69 9.27
CA ILE A 79 -3.35 1.55 8.41
C ILE A 79 -2.05 1.01 7.84
N TYR A 80 -1.85 -0.30 7.99
CA TYR A 80 -0.73 -0.99 7.37
C TYR A 80 -1.24 -1.72 6.13
N CYS A 81 -0.58 -1.46 5.00
CA CYS A 81 -0.92 -2.08 3.73
C CYS A 81 0.36 -2.43 2.96
N LEU A 82 0.19 -3.21 1.91
CA LEU A 82 1.26 -3.54 0.97
C LEU A 82 1.02 -2.74 -0.31
N ALA A 83 2.07 -2.14 -0.88
CA ALA A 83 2.02 -1.61 -2.22
C ALA A 83 2.45 -2.68 -3.22
N PHE A 84 1.59 -2.94 -4.20
CA PHE A 84 1.79 -3.96 -5.23
C PHE A 84 2.09 -3.37 -6.59
N SER A 85 1.51 -2.22 -6.92
CA SER A 85 1.79 -1.53 -8.18
C SER A 85 1.43 -0.05 -8.09
N LEU A 86 2.08 0.74 -8.96
CA LEU A 86 1.76 2.12 -9.24
C LEU A 86 1.51 2.25 -10.74
N ALA A 87 0.28 2.55 -11.12
CA ALA A 87 -0.12 2.73 -12.52
C ALA A 87 -0.97 3.99 -12.64
N ASP A 88 -0.66 4.86 -13.60
CA ASP A 88 -1.38 6.12 -13.85
C ASP A 88 -1.58 7.00 -12.60
N GLY A 89 -0.58 7.02 -11.71
CA GLY A 89 -0.64 7.76 -10.45
C GLY A 89 -1.57 7.14 -9.40
N ILE A 90 -2.03 5.90 -9.60
CA ILE A 90 -2.83 5.13 -8.65
C ILE A 90 -1.95 4.04 -8.01
N LEU A 91 -1.82 4.10 -6.69
CA LEU A 91 -1.28 3.02 -5.88
C LEU A 91 -2.36 1.97 -5.63
N ASN A 92 -2.06 0.73 -6.00
CA ASN A 92 -2.87 -0.43 -5.68
C ASN A 92 -2.40 -1.04 -4.36
N LEU A 93 -3.24 -0.90 -3.35
CA LEU A 93 -2.93 -1.25 -1.97
C LEU A 93 -3.89 -2.34 -1.48
N PRO A 94 -3.55 -3.63 -1.59
CA PRO A 94 -4.32 -4.66 -0.93
C PRO A 94 -4.40 -4.39 0.57
N PHE A 95 -5.64 -4.28 1.01
CA PHE A 95 -6.01 -4.08 2.39
C PHE A 95 -6.27 -5.45 3.00
N HIS A 96 -5.32 -5.92 3.81
CA HIS A 96 -5.52 -7.11 4.61
C HIS A 96 -5.78 -6.69 6.07
N PRO A 97 -6.99 -6.90 6.62
CA PRO A 97 -7.33 -6.46 7.98
C PRO A 97 -6.46 -7.09 9.09
N PHE A 98 -5.67 -8.12 8.76
CA PHE A 98 -4.79 -8.83 9.69
C PHE A 98 -3.32 -8.38 9.68
N ILE A 99 -2.91 -7.37 8.90
CA ILE A 99 -1.55 -6.80 9.05
C ILE A 99 -1.40 -6.12 10.44
N SER A 100 -2.52 -5.90 11.13
CA SER A 100 -2.54 -5.61 12.56
C SER A 100 -2.21 -6.86 13.40
N THR A 101 -0.93 -7.02 13.76
CA THR A 101 -0.43 -7.65 15.00
C THR A 101 -0.39 -9.18 15.19
N ARG A 102 -0.67 -10.05 14.22
CA ARG A 102 -0.51 -11.52 14.44
C ARG A 102 0.69 -12.14 13.69
N LYS A 103 1.48 -12.92 14.44
CA LYS A 103 2.61 -13.75 13.98
C LYS A 103 2.13 -15.00 13.21
N GLU A 104 1.24 -14.84 12.25
CA GLU A 104 0.82 -15.97 11.41
C GLU A 104 1.01 -15.61 9.93
N PRO A 105 1.56 -16.52 9.11
CA PRO A 105 1.78 -16.26 7.69
C PRO A 105 0.41 -16.14 7.00
N PRO A 106 0.13 -15.05 6.27
CA PRO A 106 -1.14 -14.90 5.60
C PRO A 106 -1.09 -15.69 4.27
N TYR A 107 -1.73 -16.85 4.30
CA TYR A 107 -2.32 -17.58 3.16
C TYR A 107 -1.42 -18.11 2.04
N ALA A 108 -1.50 -19.43 1.85
CA ALA A 108 -1.29 -20.07 0.57
C ALA A 108 -2.39 -19.61 -0.40
N TYR A 109 -2.00 -19.05 -1.55
CA TYR A 109 -2.89 -18.84 -2.67
C TYR A 109 -3.43 -20.20 -3.15
N PRO A 110 -4.74 -20.37 -3.39
CA PRO A 110 -5.21 -21.52 -4.15
C PRO A 110 -4.66 -21.38 -5.57
N VAL A 111 -3.58 -22.11 -5.87
CA VAL A 111 -3.15 -22.33 -7.24
C VAL A 111 -4.30 -23.07 -7.92
N SER A 112 -5.03 -22.36 -8.78
CA SER A 112 -5.99 -23.02 -9.66
C SER A 112 -5.20 -23.91 -10.60
N ALA A 113 -5.14 -25.20 -10.28
CA ALA A 113 -4.63 -26.19 -11.20
C ALA A 113 -5.51 -26.18 -12.45
N ARG A 114 -4.91 -25.86 -13.60
CA ARG A 114 -5.39 -26.26 -14.92
C ARG A 114 -4.23 -26.88 -15.66
#